data_AF-A0AAN7K559-F1
#
_entry.id   AF-A0AAN7K559-F1
#
_cell.length_a   1.000
_cell.length_b   1.000
_cell.length_c   1.000
_cell.angle_alpha   90.00
_cell.angle_beta   90.00
_cell.angle_gamma   90.00
#
_symmetry.space_group_name_H-M   'P 1'
#
loop_
_entity.id
_entity.type
_entity.pdbx_description
1 polymer ?
#
loop_
_entity_poly.entity_id
_entity_poly.type
_entity_poly.pdbx_seq_one_letter_code
_entity_poly.pdbx_strand_id
1 'polypeptide(L)'
;MERQPMQSPALLQIVPLWVVSGINKGSNCGYHTVYSGTVAGAREAFFNGVPSISMSYDWVGGKSNSEDYVLAAEACLPLICGLVAVIKNNCYPTGCFLNIDLPTDIVNHKGYKLTKQGKSIFLMGWRKVTSETEGGNIQSNMSMDLDASLSSENIELTTKQGHTLFKRQITKSVINDEDIDLLSLQEGYITVTPLCGQSPAAVELQDFFKDWLLNVSEKSYSSAL
;
A
#
# COMPACT_ATOMS: atom_id res chain seq x y z
N MET A 1 -16.90 35.76 14.10
CA MET A 1 -16.36 34.72 14.99
C MET A 1 -15.31 33.95 14.20
N GLU A 2 -14.05 34.35 14.32
CA GLU A 2 -12.94 33.53 13.84
C GLU A 2 -12.88 32.27 14.70
N ARG A 3 -12.89 31.09 14.06
CA ARG A 3 -12.59 29.85 14.77
C ARG A 3 -11.10 29.88 15.12
N GLN A 4 -10.78 30.08 16.39
CA GLN A 4 -9.43 29.77 16.87
C GLN A 4 -9.19 28.27 16.63
N PRO A 5 -8.06 27.88 16.00
CA PRO A 5 -7.73 26.47 15.84
C PRO A 5 -7.45 25.92 17.24
N MET A 6 -8.25 24.94 17.69
CA MET A 6 -7.89 24.12 18.84
C MET A 6 -6.61 23.38 18.49
N GLN A 7 -5.47 23.90 18.95
CA GLN A 7 -4.19 23.21 18.88
C GLN A 7 -4.21 22.10 19.93
N SER A 8 -4.66 20.90 19.54
CA SER A 8 -4.31 19.69 20.28
C SER A 8 -2.78 19.58 20.32
N PRO A 9 -2.17 19.22 21.46
CA PRO A 9 -0.72 19.01 21.52
C PRO A 9 -0.35 17.91 20.52
N ALA A 10 0.55 18.23 19.59
CA ALA A 10 1.05 17.26 18.62
C ALA A 10 1.73 16.10 19.35
N LEU A 11 1.45 14.87 18.93
CA LEU A 11 2.04 13.66 19.51
C LEU A 11 3.58 13.64 19.36
N LEU A 12 4.08 14.22 18.27
CA LEU A 12 5.50 14.45 18.03
C LEU A 12 5.71 15.94 17.70
N GLN A 13 6.77 16.51 18.24
CA GLN A 13 7.13 17.92 17.99
C GLN A 13 7.96 18.11 16.71
N ILE A 14 8.19 17.05 15.93
CA ILE A 14 8.99 17.07 14.70
C ILE A 14 8.11 16.82 13.48
N VAL A 15 8.37 17.57 12.41
CA VAL A 15 7.80 17.27 11.09
C VAL A 15 8.75 16.31 10.38
N PRO A 16 8.27 15.14 9.90
CA PRO A 16 9.12 14.20 9.20
C PRO A 16 9.59 14.76 7.85
N LEU A 17 10.82 14.41 7.44
CA LEU A 17 11.36 14.78 6.13
C LEU A 17 10.56 14.16 4.98
N TRP A 18 10.05 12.95 5.19
CA TRP A 18 9.24 12.19 4.25
C TRP A 18 8.52 11.06 4.99
N VAL A 19 7.52 10.44 4.36
CA VAL A 19 6.70 9.38 4.95
C VAL A 19 6.62 8.15 4.05
N VAL A 20 6.71 6.97 4.66
CA VAL A 20 6.46 5.67 4.02
C VAL A 20 5.25 5.04 4.68
N SER A 21 4.31 4.55 3.87
CA SER A 21 3.15 3.79 4.32
C SER A 21 3.16 2.40 3.69
N GLY A 22 3.38 1.35 4.47
CA GLY A 22 3.52 -0.02 3.96
C GLY A 22 4.40 -0.91 4.84
N ILE A 23 4.75 -2.13 4.42
CA ILE A 23 4.35 -2.79 3.15
C ILE A 23 2.97 -3.47 3.34
N ASN A 24 2.00 -3.11 2.50
CA ASN A 24 0.66 -3.68 2.57
C ASN A 24 0.60 -5.13 2.06
N LYS A 25 -0.27 -5.95 2.67
CA LYS A 25 -0.66 -7.28 2.17
C LYS A 25 -1.79 -7.16 1.15
N GLY A 26 -1.44 -7.20 -0.12
CA GLY A 26 -2.34 -7.09 -1.27
C GLY A 26 -2.12 -5.81 -2.05
N SER A 27 -2.32 -5.88 -3.37
CA SER A 27 -2.16 -4.75 -4.28
C SER A 27 -3.19 -3.64 -4.04
N ASN A 28 -2.79 -2.40 -4.34
CA ASN A 28 -3.60 -1.21 -4.36
C ASN A 28 -3.72 -0.59 -5.77
N CYS A 29 -3.63 -1.35 -6.86
CA CYS A 29 -3.82 -0.81 -8.22
C CYS A 29 -5.26 -0.36 -8.53
N GLY A 30 -5.40 0.51 -9.52
CA GLY A 30 -6.70 0.98 -10.00
C GLY A 30 -7.46 1.81 -8.96
N TYR A 31 -8.76 1.57 -8.82
CA TYR A 31 -9.59 2.26 -7.82
C TYR A 31 -9.36 1.79 -6.38
N HIS A 32 -8.58 0.72 -6.15
CA HIS A 32 -8.22 0.33 -4.79
C HIS A 32 -7.37 1.40 -4.09
N THR A 33 -6.61 2.19 -4.84
CA THR A 33 -5.90 3.39 -4.33
C THR A 33 -6.83 4.37 -3.59
N VAL A 34 -8.10 4.48 -3.97
CA VAL A 34 -9.04 5.45 -3.39
C VAL A 34 -9.45 5.05 -1.97
N TYR A 35 -9.69 3.76 -1.75
CA TYR A 35 -10.22 3.21 -0.49
C TYR A 35 -9.14 2.64 0.44
N SER A 36 -7.90 2.59 -0.02
CA SER A 36 -6.80 1.96 0.71
C SER A 36 -6.31 2.82 1.87
N GLY A 37 -6.25 2.23 3.07
CA GLY A 37 -5.63 2.85 4.24
C GLY A 37 -4.13 3.09 4.06
N THR A 38 -3.44 2.19 3.36
CA THR A 38 -2.00 2.34 3.06
C THR A 38 -1.77 3.56 2.18
N VAL A 39 -2.54 3.69 1.10
CA VAL A 39 -2.46 4.85 0.20
C VAL A 39 -2.93 6.12 0.92
N ALA A 40 -3.95 6.03 1.79
CA ALA A 40 -4.41 7.16 2.60
C ALA A 40 -3.31 7.69 3.55
N GLY A 41 -2.49 6.82 4.15
CA GLY A 41 -1.37 7.25 5.00
C GLY A 41 -0.34 8.09 4.25
N ALA A 42 0.03 7.69 3.03
CA ALA A 42 0.89 8.50 2.17
C ALA A 42 0.19 9.80 1.73
N ARG A 43 -1.09 9.70 1.34
CA ARG A 43 -1.89 10.86 0.91
C ARG A 43 -2.02 11.93 2.00
N GLU A 44 -2.16 11.53 3.27
CA GLU A 44 -2.23 12.47 4.39
C GLU A 44 -0.91 13.25 4.56
N ALA A 45 0.24 12.56 4.47
CA ALA A 45 1.54 13.23 4.46
C ALA A 45 1.67 14.20 3.29
N PHE A 46 1.25 13.78 2.09
CA PHE A 46 1.18 14.63 0.91
C PHE A 46 0.34 15.89 1.12
N PHE A 47 -0.85 15.79 1.71
CA PHE A 47 -1.70 16.96 2.00
C PHE A 47 -1.06 17.94 2.99
N ASN A 48 -0.17 17.44 3.86
CA ASN A 48 0.60 18.26 4.78
C ASN A 48 1.93 18.75 4.17
N GLY A 49 2.12 18.62 2.86
CA GLY A 49 3.31 19.08 2.15
C GLY A 49 4.56 18.21 2.37
N VAL A 50 4.39 17.01 2.91
CA VAL A 50 5.49 16.07 3.18
C VAL A 50 5.59 15.04 2.04
N PRO A 51 6.77 14.88 1.40
CA PRO A 51 7.00 13.84 0.40
C PRO A 51 6.64 12.46 0.94
N SER A 52 6.00 11.63 0.14
CA SER A 52 5.50 10.35 0.64
C SER A 52 5.38 9.27 -0.41
N ILE A 53 5.42 8.02 0.07
CA ILE A 53 5.17 6.83 -0.74
C ILE A 53 4.26 5.83 -0.02
N SER A 54 3.42 5.13 -0.78
CA SER A 54 2.75 3.91 -0.36
C SER A 54 3.38 2.69 -1.02
N MET A 55 3.52 1.59 -0.27
CA MET A 55 4.09 0.33 -0.75
C MET A 55 3.17 -0.84 -0.47
N SER A 56 2.93 -1.66 -1.50
CA SER A 56 1.98 -2.78 -1.45
C SER A 56 2.56 -3.99 -2.16
N TYR A 57 2.50 -5.17 -1.53
CA TYR A 57 2.91 -6.42 -2.14
C TYR A 57 1.67 -7.20 -2.59
N ASP A 58 1.59 -7.62 -3.85
CA ASP A 58 0.49 -8.43 -4.39
C ASP A 58 0.54 -9.87 -3.88
N TRP A 59 0.33 -10.00 -2.57
CA TRP A 59 0.40 -11.25 -1.84
C TRP A 59 -0.80 -12.14 -2.19
N VAL A 60 -0.53 -13.36 -2.61
CA VAL A 60 -1.55 -14.35 -2.96
C VAL A 60 -1.38 -15.60 -2.11
N GLY A 61 -2.44 -15.98 -1.39
CA GLY A 61 -2.41 -17.19 -0.54
C GLY A 61 -2.12 -18.45 -1.33
N GLY A 62 -1.18 -19.26 -0.83
CA GLY A 62 -0.72 -20.49 -1.50
C GLY A 62 0.30 -20.25 -2.63
N LYS A 63 0.64 -18.99 -2.93
CA LYS A 63 1.73 -18.62 -3.86
C LYS A 63 2.82 -17.81 -3.18
N SER A 64 2.43 -16.89 -2.30
CA SER A 64 3.32 -16.02 -1.53
C SER A 64 3.59 -16.55 -0.13
N ASN A 65 4.80 -16.27 0.36
CA ASN A 65 5.28 -16.62 1.70
C ASN A 65 5.48 -15.36 2.55
N SER A 66 5.77 -15.54 3.84
CA SER A 66 6.10 -14.43 4.74
C SER A 66 7.48 -13.86 4.47
N GLU A 67 8.43 -14.69 4.04
CA GLU A 67 9.80 -14.27 3.71
C GLU A 67 9.84 -13.33 2.49
N ASP A 68 8.83 -13.39 1.61
CA ASP A 68 8.73 -12.55 0.43
C ASP A 68 8.62 -11.05 0.78
N TYR A 69 8.20 -10.70 2.00
CA TYR A 69 8.20 -9.30 2.45
C TYR A 69 9.61 -8.72 2.62
N VAL A 70 10.59 -9.56 2.96
CA VAL A 70 12.00 -9.14 3.02
C VAL A 70 12.48 -8.79 1.62
N LEU A 71 12.21 -9.67 0.66
CA LEU A 71 12.52 -9.45 -0.76
C LEU A 71 11.79 -8.24 -1.33
N ALA A 72 10.52 -8.04 -0.95
CA ALA A 72 9.75 -6.86 -1.35
C ALA A 72 10.35 -5.56 -0.80
N ALA A 73 10.81 -5.56 0.46
CA ALA A 73 11.50 -4.41 1.04
C ALA A 73 12.84 -4.13 0.34
N GLU A 74 13.62 -5.18 0.05
CA GLU A 74 14.89 -5.09 -0.69
C GLU A 74 14.68 -4.51 -2.10
N ALA A 75 13.67 -4.98 -2.82
CA ALA A 75 13.31 -4.49 -4.14
C ALA A 75 12.85 -3.02 -4.14
N CYS A 76 12.38 -2.48 -3.01
CA CYS A 76 12.06 -1.06 -2.88
C CYS A 76 13.28 -0.18 -2.55
N LEU A 77 14.42 -0.73 -2.12
CA LEU A 77 15.58 0.04 -1.67
C LEU A 77 16.07 1.03 -2.73
N PRO A 78 16.17 0.69 -4.03
CA PRO A 78 16.64 1.67 -5.01
C PRO A 78 15.69 2.86 -5.16
N LEU A 79 14.38 2.62 -5.15
CA LEU A 79 13.37 3.68 -5.19
C LEU A 79 13.48 4.59 -3.95
N ILE A 80 13.61 3.99 -2.77
CA ILE A 80 13.78 4.72 -1.50
C ILE A 80 15.05 5.57 -1.52
N CYS A 81 16.20 4.99 -1.89
CA CYS A 81 17.47 5.70 -1.98
C CYS A 81 17.41 6.86 -2.99
N GLY A 82 16.82 6.61 -4.16
CA GLY A 82 16.61 7.63 -5.20
C GLY A 82 15.72 8.78 -4.71
N LEU A 83 14.64 8.47 -3.99
CA LEU A 83 13.74 9.46 -3.41
C LEU A 83 14.43 10.28 -2.34
N VAL A 84 15.14 9.65 -1.40
CA VAL A 84 15.87 10.34 -0.33
C VAL A 84 16.88 11.31 -0.90
N ALA A 85 17.59 10.93 -1.98
CA ALA A 85 18.54 11.82 -2.65
C ALA A 85 17.85 13.06 -3.24
N VAL A 86 16.73 12.87 -3.95
CA VAL A 86 15.95 13.96 -4.55
C VAL A 86 15.33 14.86 -3.49
N ILE A 87 14.80 14.29 -2.40
CA ILE A 87 14.20 15.03 -1.28
C ILE A 87 15.26 15.88 -0.56
N LYS A 88 16.43 15.31 -0.23
CA LYS A 88 17.53 16.05 0.40
C LYS A 88 18.06 17.21 -0.44
N ASN A 89 17.98 17.09 -1.77
CA ASN A 89 18.39 18.14 -2.71
C ASN A 89 17.27 19.15 -3.01
N ASN A 90 16.10 19.06 -2.34
CA ASN A 90 14.91 19.87 -2.61
C ASN A 90 14.43 19.81 -4.08
N CYS A 91 14.66 18.67 -4.75
CA CYS A 91 14.25 18.44 -6.13
C CYS A 91 12.99 17.57 -6.25
N TYR A 92 12.36 17.18 -5.13
CA TYR A 92 11.13 16.38 -5.17
C TYR A 92 9.98 17.24 -5.67
N PRO A 93 9.27 16.83 -6.74
CA PRO A 93 8.25 17.67 -7.32
C PRO A 93 7.04 17.77 -6.39
N THR A 94 6.55 19.00 -6.21
CA THR A 94 5.32 19.24 -5.45
C THR A 94 4.10 18.80 -6.25
N GLY A 95 3.04 18.34 -5.57
CA GLY A 95 1.74 18.05 -6.20
C GLY A 95 1.44 16.57 -6.43
N CYS A 96 2.31 15.65 -6.02
CA CYS A 96 2.03 14.23 -6.03
C CYS A 96 2.75 13.45 -4.92
N PHE A 97 2.39 12.18 -4.79
CA PHE A 97 3.07 11.15 -4.02
C PHE A 97 3.12 9.86 -4.84
N LEU A 98 3.97 8.89 -4.48
CA LEU A 98 4.10 7.65 -5.26
C LEU A 98 3.35 6.48 -4.62
N ASN A 99 2.62 5.73 -5.43
CA ASN A 99 2.13 4.41 -5.07
C ASN A 99 2.96 3.33 -5.77
N ILE A 100 3.53 2.43 -4.98
CA ILE A 100 4.38 1.33 -5.43
C ILE A 100 3.66 0.01 -5.17
N ASP A 101 3.42 -0.76 -6.22
CA ASP A 101 2.89 -2.12 -6.13
C ASP A 101 3.95 -3.12 -6.64
N LEU A 102 4.23 -4.13 -5.82
CA LEU A 102 5.19 -5.19 -6.11
C LEU A 102 4.47 -6.48 -6.53
N PRO A 103 4.93 -7.17 -7.58
CA PRO A 103 4.25 -8.35 -8.12
C PRO A 103 4.41 -9.55 -7.18
N THR A 104 3.49 -10.53 -7.28
CA THR A 104 3.52 -11.76 -6.47
C THR A 104 4.86 -12.48 -6.52
N ASP A 105 5.42 -12.67 -7.73
CA ASP A 105 6.75 -13.25 -7.93
C ASP A 105 7.82 -12.13 -7.86
N ILE A 106 8.17 -11.77 -6.63
CA ILE A 106 9.11 -10.69 -6.38
C ILE A 106 10.55 -11.04 -6.78
N VAL A 107 10.94 -12.31 -6.67
CA VAL A 107 12.30 -12.78 -6.99
C VAL A 107 12.60 -12.56 -8.47
N ASN A 108 11.62 -12.84 -9.33
CA ASN A 108 11.80 -12.76 -10.78
C ASN A 108 11.15 -11.50 -11.39
N HIS A 109 11.06 -10.42 -10.62
CA HIS A 109 10.46 -9.18 -11.12
C HIS A 109 11.18 -8.68 -12.39
N LYS A 110 10.44 -8.11 -13.35
CA LYS A 110 10.98 -7.61 -14.62
C LYS A 110 11.64 -6.23 -14.51
N GLY A 111 11.72 -5.69 -13.29
CA GLY A 111 12.23 -4.35 -12.99
C GLY A 111 11.08 -3.39 -12.70
N TYR A 112 11.36 -2.09 -12.83
CA TYR A 112 10.44 -1.02 -12.47
C TYR A 112 9.74 -0.46 -13.72
N LYS A 113 8.47 -0.10 -13.59
CA LYS A 113 7.69 0.51 -14.67
C LYS A 113 6.88 1.68 -14.15
N LEU A 114 7.03 2.84 -14.78
CA LEU A 114 6.19 4.00 -14.50
C LEU A 114 4.79 3.76 -15.08
N THR A 115 3.77 3.98 -14.27
CA THR A 115 2.38 3.67 -14.60
C THR A 115 1.46 4.83 -14.27
N LYS A 116 0.21 4.74 -14.74
CA LYS A 116 -0.88 5.66 -14.37
C LYS A 116 -1.94 4.87 -13.63
N GLN A 117 -2.64 5.54 -12.72
CA GLN A 117 -3.72 4.94 -11.97
C GLN A 117 -4.79 4.41 -12.92
N GLY A 118 -5.03 3.10 -12.87
CA GLY A 118 -6.12 2.46 -13.60
C GLY A 118 -7.49 2.73 -12.98
N LYS A 119 -8.52 2.12 -13.57
CA LYS A 119 -9.92 2.15 -13.11
C LYS A 119 -10.42 0.78 -12.65
N SER A 120 -9.54 -0.21 -12.58
CA SER A 120 -9.87 -1.58 -12.20
C SER A 120 -10.30 -1.64 -10.74
N ILE A 121 -11.29 -2.48 -10.47
CA ILE A 121 -11.82 -2.68 -9.13
C ILE A 121 -12.35 -4.10 -8.94
N PHE A 122 -11.97 -4.71 -7.82
CA PHE A 122 -12.57 -5.92 -7.30
C PHE A 122 -13.76 -5.55 -6.42
N LEU A 123 -14.97 -5.82 -6.93
CA LEU A 123 -16.20 -5.62 -6.17
C LEU A 123 -16.35 -6.72 -5.13
N MET A 124 -16.42 -6.29 -3.87
CA MET A 124 -16.54 -7.15 -2.71
C MET A 124 -18.02 -7.37 -2.40
N GLY A 125 -18.38 -8.62 -2.16
CA GLY A 125 -19.67 -9.02 -1.61
C GLY A 125 -19.47 -9.78 -0.31
N TRP A 126 -20.61 -10.16 0.29
CA TRP A 126 -20.66 -10.90 1.54
C TRP A 126 -21.38 -12.20 1.32
N ARG A 127 -20.77 -13.30 1.79
CA ARG A 127 -21.42 -14.61 1.86
C ARG A 127 -21.63 -14.95 3.32
N LYS A 128 -22.84 -15.42 3.66
CA LYS A 128 -23.12 -15.99 4.99
C LYS A 128 -22.31 -17.27 5.18
N VAL A 129 -21.58 -17.35 6.29
CA VAL A 129 -20.85 -18.56 6.68
C VAL A 129 -21.85 -19.54 7.29
N THR A 130 -21.92 -20.74 6.71
CA THR A 130 -22.88 -21.78 7.10
C THR A 130 -22.28 -22.86 7.99
N SER A 131 -20.95 -22.93 8.12
CA SER A 131 -20.23 -23.85 9.01
C SER A 131 -18.98 -23.21 9.62
N GLU A 132 -18.67 -23.53 10.88
CA GLU A 132 -17.49 -22.99 11.59
C GLU A 132 -16.16 -23.46 10.95
N THR A 133 -16.15 -24.58 10.23
CA THR A 133 -14.98 -25.11 9.51
C THR A 133 -14.62 -24.35 8.23
N GLU A 134 -15.54 -23.57 7.66
CA GLU A 134 -15.28 -22.67 6.51
C GLU A 134 -14.69 -21.30 6.92
N GLY A 135 -14.79 -20.99 8.21
CA GLY A 135 -14.20 -19.83 8.86
C GLY A 135 -12.73 -20.08 9.13
N GLY A 136 -11.89 -20.05 8.09
CA GLY A 136 -10.43 -20.03 8.29
C GLY A 136 -10.05 -19.02 9.38
N ASN A 137 -9.11 -19.39 10.25
CA ASN A 137 -8.72 -18.67 11.48
C ASN A 137 -8.93 -17.16 11.36
N ILE A 138 -10.00 -16.67 11.98
CA ILE A 138 -10.30 -15.25 12.07
C ILE A 138 -9.34 -14.69 13.11
N GLN A 139 -8.16 -14.22 12.69
CA GLN A 139 -7.35 -13.34 13.53
C GLN A 139 -8.01 -11.96 13.51
N SER A 140 -8.90 -11.72 14.46
CA SER A 140 -9.41 -10.39 14.77
C SER A 140 -8.35 -9.63 15.57
N ASN A 141 -7.43 -8.96 14.89
CA ASN A 141 -6.43 -8.07 15.47
C ASN A 141 -7.02 -6.72 15.96
N MET A 142 -8.30 -6.72 16.36
CA MET A 142 -8.99 -5.58 16.99
C MET A 142 -9.36 -5.93 18.44
N SER A 143 -8.41 -6.47 19.20
CA SER A 143 -8.46 -6.45 20.67
C SER A 143 -7.30 -5.61 21.15
N MET A 144 -7.63 -4.43 21.66
CA MET A 144 -6.70 -3.56 22.36
C MET A 144 -6.94 -3.84 23.84
N ASP A 145 -6.28 -4.87 24.36
CA ASP A 145 -6.31 -5.15 25.80
C ASP A 145 -4.96 -4.83 26.43
N LEU A 146 -5.09 -3.97 27.42
CA LEU A 146 -4.10 -3.38 28.30
C LEU A 146 -3.63 -4.43 29.31
N ASP A 147 -2.33 -4.42 29.55
CA ASP A 147 -1.62 -5.04 30.67
C ASP A 147 -1.46 -6.57 30.76
N ALA A 148 -0.21 -6.92 31.02
CA ALA A 148 0.27 -8.23 31.38
C ALA A 148 -0.22 -8.66 32.76
N SER A 149 -0.22 -9.98 32.96
CA SER A 149 -0.54 -10.74 34.17
C SER A 149 -2.03 -11.03 34.40
N LEU A 150 -2.45 -12.24 34.02
CA LEU A 150 -2.86 -13.28 34.97
C LEU A 150 -3.17 -14.59 34.23
N SER A 151 -2.70 -15.66 34.85
CA SER A 151 -3.00 -17.10 34.71
C SER A 151 -4.02 -17.59 33.68
N SER A 152 -3.60 -18.64 33.00
CA SER A 152 -4.39 -19.67 32.32
C SER A 152 -5.61 -20.13 33.11
N GLU A 153 -6.79 -19.67 32.71
CA GLU A 153 -8.06 -20.34 33.00
C GLU A 153 -8.84 -20.50 31.69
N ASN A 154 -9.33 -21.72 31.45
CA ASN A 154 -10.17 -22.07 30.32
C ASN A 154 -11.50 -21.31 30.44
N ILE A 155 -11.68 -20.25 29.65
CA ILE A 155 -12.99 -19.60 29.51
C ILE A 155 -13.82 -20.46 28.55
N GLU A 156 -14.62 -21.38 29.11
CA GLU A 156 -15.76 -21.97 28.43
C GLU A 156 -16.76 -20.86 28.07
N LEU A 157 -16.70 -20.39 26.82
CA LEU A 157 -17.70 -19.51 26.25
C LEU A 157 -18.97 -20.32 25.98
N THR A 158 -19.90 -20.30 26.94
CA THR A 158 -21.28 -20.74 26.76
C THR A 158 -21.95 -19.94 25.64
N THR A 159 -22.01 -20.52 24.44
CA THR A 159 -22.63 -19.94 23.25
C THR A 159 -24.16 -19.98 23.34
N LYS A 160 -24.75 -18.88 23.84
CA LYS A 160 -26.17 -18.57 23.62
C LYS A 160 -26.34 -17.16 23.03
N GLN A 161 -26.06 -17.01 21.74
CA GLN A 161 -26.82 -16.18 20.79
C GLN A 161 -26.26 -16.39 19.37
N GLY A 162 -27.17 -16.63 18.42
CA GLY A 162 -26.86 -16.96 17.03
C GLY A 162 -26.29 -15.77 16.24
N HIS A 163 -24.99 -15.57 16.31
CA HIS A 163 -24.30 -14.62 15.44
C HIS A 163 -24.24 -15.19 14.02
N THR A 164 -24.89 -14.52 13.07
CA THR A 164 -24.70 -14.83 11.65
C THR A 164 -23.36 -14.26 11.22
N LEU A 165 -22.41 -15.14 10.91
CA LEU A 165 -21.10 -14.77 10.40
C LEU A 165 -21.16 -14.53 8.88
N PHE A 166 -20.41 -13.55 8.41
CA PHE A 166 -20.24 -13.27 6.98
C PHE A 166 -18.76 -13.24 6.63
N LYS A 167 -18.44 -13.79 5.46
CA LYS A 167 -17.10 -13.76 4.88
C LYS A 167 -17.13 -12.88 3.64
N ARG A 168 -16.14 -11.98 3.52
CA ARG A 168 -15.95 -11.21 2.29
C ARG A 168 -15.54 -12.15 1.16
N GLN A 169 -16.11 -11.92 -0.01
CA GLN A 169 -15.75 -12.63 -1.23
C GLN A 169 -15.74 -11.65 -2.40
N ILE A 170 -14.78 -11.83 -3.31
CA ILE A 170 -14.79 -11.13 -4.59
C ILE A 170 -16.00 -11.63 -5.38
N THR A 171 -16.92 -10.71 -5.69
CA THR A 171 -18.15 -11.01 -6.43
C THR A 171 -17.98 -10.73 -7.91
N LYS A 172 -17.22 -9.68 -8.25
CA LYS A 172 -16.93 -9.30 -9.64
C LYS A 172 -15.56 -8.64 -9.71
N SER A 173 -14.81 -8.94 -10.76
CA SER A 173 -13.64 -8.16 -11.16
C SER A 173 -14.03 -7.31 -12.36
N VAL A 174 -13.85 -6.00 -12.26
CA VAL A 174 -13.95 -5.10 -13.41
C VAL A 174 -12.53 -4.71 -13.74
N ILE A 175 -11.97 -5.33 -14.77
CA ILE A 175 -10.66 -5.00 -15.32
C ILE A 175 -10.90 -4.09 -16.52
N ASN A 176 -10.20 -2.97 -16.57
CA ASN A 176 -10.23 -2.07 -17.70
C ASN A 176 -8.92 -2.25 -18.49
N ASP A 177 -9.03 -2.52 -19.79
CA ASP A 177 -7.89 -2.89 -20.64
C ASP A 177 -6.90 -1.72 -20.85
N GLU A 178 -7.29 -0.49 -20.50
CA GLU A 178 -6.42 0.69 -20.52
C GLU A 178 -5.59 0.86 -19.22
N ASP A 179 -5.74 -0.02 -18.24
CA ASP A 179 -5.12 0.12 -16.92
C ASP A 179 -3.67 -0.34 -16.89
N ILE A 180 -2.77 0.62 -17.05
CA ILE A 180 -1.34 0.36 -17.16
C ILE A 180 -0.75 -0.16 -15.84
N ASP A 181 -1.29 0.24 -14.68
CA ASP A 181 -0.79 -0.21 -13.37
C ASP A 181 -1.05 -1.70 -13.12
N LEU A 182 -2.32 -2.12 -13.08
CA LEU A 182 -2.67 -3.51 -12.79
C LEU A 182 -2.12 -4.47 -13.84
N LEU A 183 -2.16 -4.11 -15.12
CA LEU A 183 -1.62 -4.96 -16.19
C LEU A 183 -0.10 -5.11 -16.06
N SER A 184 0.63 -4.02 -15.79
CA SER A 184 2.08 -4.09 -15.59
C SER A 184 2.47 -4.91 -14.36
N LEU A 185 1.67 -4.82 -13.30
CA LEU A 185 1.87 -5.63 -12.10
C LEU A 185 1.68 -7.12 -12.41
N GLN A 186 0.63 -7.48 -13.14
CA GLN A 186 0.35 -8.85 -13.59
C GLN A 186 1.41 -9.37 -14.57
N GLU A 187 2.01 -8.49 -15.37
CA GLU A 187 3.16 -8.81 -16.21
C GLU A 187 4.43 -9.08 -15.40
N GLY A 188 4.48 -8.77 -14.10
CA GLY A 188 5.63 -8.99 -13.22
C GLY A 188 6.54 -7.77 -13.07
N TYR A 189 6.09 -6.55 -13.39
CA TYR A 189 6.83 -5.33 -13.09
C TYR A 189 6.48 -4.80 -11.69
N ILE A 190 7.47 -4.20 -11.03
CA ILE A 190 7.22 -3.31 -9.90
C ILE A 190 6.69 -1.99 -10.47
N THR A 191 5.46 -1.66 -10.13
CA THR A 191 4.81 -0.46 -10.69
C THR A 191 5.11 0.75 -9.82
N VAL A 192 5.31 1.90 -10.46
CA VAL A 192 5.50 3.19 -9.81
C VAL A 192 4.46 4.13 -10.39
N THR A 193 3.43 4.42 -9.60
CA THR A 193 2.29 5.24 -10.03
C THR A 193 2.29 6.57 -9.28
N PRO A 194 2.59 7.70 -9.95
CA PRO A 194 2.38 9.02 -9.37
C PRO A 194 0.88 9.28 -9.17
N LEU A 195 0.48 9.58 -7.93
CA LEU A 195 -0.87 9.91 -7.52
C LEU A 195 -0.96 11.35 -7.02
N CYS A 196 -2.11 11.99 -7.20
CA CYS A 196 -2.41 13.31 -6.63
C CYS A 196 -3.67 13.26 -5.77
N GLY A 197 -3.97 14.37 -5.10
CA GLY A 197 -5.08 14.45 -4.14
C GLY A 197 -6.45 14.12 -4.72
N GLN A 198 -6.80 14.69 -5.89
CA GLN A 198 -8.13 14.52 -6.51
C GLN A 198 -8.14 14.47 -8.05
N SER A 199 -6.98 14.60 -8.71
CA SER A 199 -6.86 14.57 -10.18
C SER A 199 -5.73 13.63 -10.60
N PRO A 200 -5.66 13.19 -11.87
CA PRO A 200 -4.46 12.56 -12.40
C PRO A 200 -3.25 13.49 -12.24
N ALA A 201 -2.05 12.92 -12.10
CA ALA A 201 -0.82 13.71 -12.08
C ALA A 201 -0.63 14.48 -13.38
N ALA A 202 -0.21 15.74 -13.25
CA ALA A 202 0.12 16.59 -14.38
C ALA A 202 1.19 15.94 -15.27
N VAL A 203 1.15 16.23 -16.57
CA VAL A 203 2.07 15.63 -17.55
C VAL A 203 3.54 15.87 -17.18
N GLU A 204 3.86 17.08 -16.70
CA GLU A 204 5.21 17.44 -16.26
C GLU A 204 5.74 16.58 -15.11
N LEU A 205 4.85 16.12 -14.21
CA LEU A 205 5.23 15.20 -13.13
C LEU A 205 5.55 13.81 -13.68
N GLN A 206 4.81 13.37 -14.68
CA GLN A 206 5.04 12.07 -15.33
C GLN A 206 6.41 12.05 -16.02
N ASP A 207 6.79 13.13 -16.71
CA ASP A 207 8.10 13.24 -17.34
C ASP A 207 9.23 13.24 -16.31
N PHE A 208 9.08 13.99 -15.21
CA PHE A 208 10.05 13.96 -14.10
C PHE A 208 10.25 12.55 -13.55
N PHE A 209 9.17 11.84 -13.22
CA PHE A 209 9.30 10.49 -12.63
C PHE A 209 9.79 9.46 -13.64
N LYS A 210 9.54 9.66 -14.94
CA LYS A 210 10.10 8.81 -15.99
C LYS A 210 11.61 8.92 -16.01
N ASP A 211 12.15 10.14 -16.09
CA ASP A 211 13.59 10.36 -16.10
C ASP A 211 14.24 9.93 -14.78
N TRP A 212 13.59 10.23 -13.65
CA TRP A 212 14.05 9.78 -12.33
C TRP A 212 14.10 8.25 -12.22
N LEU A 213 13.06 7.54 -12.67
CA LEU A 213 12.98 6.09 -12.56
C LEU A 213 14.03 5.38 -13.44
N LEU A 214 14.33 5.93 -14.62
CA LEU A 214 15.41 5.45 -15.47
C LEU A 214 16.75 5.53 -14.73
N ASN A 215 17.06 6.70 -14.13
CA ASN A 215 18.29 6.90 -13.37
C ASN A 215 18.41 5.97 -12.15
N VAL A 216 17.30 5.71 -11.45
CA VAL A 216 17.29 4.78 -10.30
C VAL A 216 17.51 3.34 -10.77
N SER A 217 16.87 2.95 -11.86
CA SER A 217 16.97 1.60 -12.42
C SER A 217 18.40 1.31 -12.88
N GLU A 218 19.02 2.22 -13.65
CA GLU A 218 20.40 2.06 -14.13
C GLU A 218 21.44 1.92 -13.01
N LYS A 219 21.30 2.74 -11.95
CA LYS A 219 22.20 2.65 -10.79
C LYS A 219 22.05 1.34 -10.02
N SER A 220 20.85 0.76 -9.99
CA SER A 220 20.59 -0.53 -9.33
C SER A 220 21.34 -1.67 -10.02
N TYR A 221 21.34 -1.69 -11.35
CA TYR A 221 22.06 -2.69 -12.14
C TYR A 221 23.59 -2.54 -12.02
N SER A 222 24.10 -1.31 -11.88
CA SER A 222 25.54 -1.07 -11.70
C SER A 222 26.07 -1.45 -10.32
N SER A 223 25.23 -1.54 -9.29
CA SER A 223 25.60 -1.99 -7.94
C SER A 223 25.48 -3.50 -7.72
N ALA A 224 24.97 -4.24 -8.71
CA ALA A 224 24.77 -5.69 -8.68
C ALA A 224 25.79 -6.49 -9.52
N LEU A 225 26.78 -5.80 -10.13
CA LEU A 225 27.94 -6.36 -10.83
C LEU A 225 29.22 -6.08 -10.03
#